data_AF-A0A6J4IBN1-F1
#
_entry.id   AF-A0A6J4IBN1-F1
#
_cell.length_a   1.000
_cell.length_b   1.000
_cell.length_c   1.000
_cell.angle_alpha   90.00
_cell.angle_beta   90.00
_cell.angle_gamma   90.00
#
_symmetry.space_group_name_H-M   'P 1'
#
loop_
_entity.id
_entity.type
_entity.pdbx_description
1 polymer ?
#
loop_
_entity_poly.entity_id
_entity_poly.type
_entity_poly.pdbx_seq_one_letter_code
_entity_poly.pdbx_strand_id
1 'polypeptide(L)'
;MQNHKFLSEVRRRTGAASDGEAMNITRGVLQTLADHLAGNTPARVAAQLPEEIGALLTEYKNDPDADGEGFDVEEFVRRTTERGAASDTETAKSQTKAVFAVLREAVSEGEFDKTRGTFPDEYEELFGSDFSDFSTKIIGMWKLVSLETIRPSGEIVYDWMGRHPTGLIIYDVTGRMAVQIMRDPRPTFASNVSAKATPEEKEAAFEGYYAYFGTFEFNEEEGLLTHRVQNSLYPNEVGINYTQSFNLSDSRLILATAPYQEAGEQRTNRITWERVK
;
A
#
# COMPACT_ATOMS: atom_id res chain seq x y z
N MET A 1 3.17 20.49 -2.66
CA MET A 1 2.50 20.56 -3.98
C MET A 1 2.14 22.01 -4.35
N GLN A 2 1.88 22.36 -5.62
CA GLN A 2 1.41 23.69 -6.04
C GLN A 2 -0.13 23.75 -6.13
N ASN A 3 -0.75 24.91 -5.95
CA ASN A 3 -2.22 25.07 -5.90
C ASN A 3 -2.94 24.56 -7.17
N HIS A 4 -2.51 25.01 -8.35
CA HIS A 4 -3.09 24.56 -9.62
C HIS A 4 -2.97 23.04 -9.83
N LYS A 5 -1.88 22.42 -9.34
CA LYS A 5 -1.67 20.96 -9.41
C LYS A 5 -2.66 20.24 -8.49
N PHE A 6 -2.87 20.76 -7.27
CA PHE A 6 -3.86 20.22 -6.32
C PHE A 6 -5.26 20.22 -6.94
N LEU A 7 -5.71 21.38 -7.42
CA LEU A 7 -7.06 21.51 -8.00
C LEU A 7 -7.23 20.72 -9.29
N SER A 8 -6.18 20.62 -10.12
CA SER A 8 -6.20 19.76 -11.32
C SER A 8 -6.40 18.30 -10.96
N GLU A 9 -5.75 17.83 -9.89
CA GLU A 9 -5.87 16.43 -9.45
C GLU A 9 -7.23 16.14 -8.82
N VAL A 10 -7.76 17.05 -8.00
CA VAL A 10 -9.14 16.96 -7.48
C VAL A 10 -10.12 16.90 -8.64
N ARG A 11 -9.99 17.79 -9.63
CA ARG A 11 -10.86 17.83 -10.81
C ARG A 11 -10.83 16.53 -11.58
N ARG A 12 -9.63 15.98 -11.83
CA ARG A 12 -9.42 14.71 -12.53
C ARG A 12 -10.11 13.54 -11.83
N ARG A 13 -10.06 13.46 -10.50
CA ARG A 13 -10.64 12.35 -9.71
C ARG A 13 -12.14 12.49 -9.47
N THR A 14 -12.63 13.72 -9.33
CA THR A 14 -14.04 14.00 -9.03
C THR A 14 -14.90 14.12 -10.28
N GLY A 15 -14.29 14.39 -11.45
CA GLY A 15 -15.01 14.70 -12.67
C GLY A 15 -15.56 16.13 -12.72
N ALA A 16 -15.12 17.03 -11.82
CA ALA A 16 -15.58 18.41 -11.78
C ALA A 16 -15.42 19.13 -13.15
N ALA A 17 -16.45 19.85 -13.56
CA ALA A 17 -16.51 20.51 -14.86
C ALA A 17 -15.53 21.68 -14.96
N SER A 18 -15.17 22.30 -13.83
CA SER A 18 -14.31 23.48 -13.77
C SER A 18 -13.40 23.49 -12.54
N ASP A 19 -12.37 24.33 -12.58
CA ASP A 19 -11.47 24.56 -11.43
C ASP A 19 -12.23 25.22 -10.26
N GLY A 20 -13.26 26.03 -10.55
CA GLY A 20 -14.13 26.61 -9.53
C GLY A 20 -14.97 25.56 -8.79
N GLU A 21 -15.46 24.55 -9.52
CA GLU A 21 -16.16 23.42 -8.91
C GLU A 21 -15.20 22.53 -8.10
N ALA A 22 -14.00 22.26 -8.62
CA ALA A 22 -12.97 21.54 -7.86
C ALA A 22 -12.57 22.28 -6.57
N MET A 23 -12.51 23.61 -6.60
CA MET A 23 -12.28 24.43 -5.41
C MET A 23 -13.45 24.38 -4.42
N ASN A 24 -14.70 24.38 -4.89
CA ASN A 24 -15.87 24.25 -4.02
C ASN A 24 -15.92 22.87 -3.33
N ILE A 25 -15.63 21.80 -4.06
CA ILE A 25 -15.49 20.45 -3.51
C ILE A 25 -14.39 20.43 -2.43
N THR A 26 -13.21 20.94 -2.78
CA THR A 26 -12.07 21.02 -1.86
C THR A 26 -12.43 21.80 -0.59
N ARG A 27 -13.06 22.96 -0.74
CA ARG A 27 -13.52 23.80 0.39
C ARG A 27 -14.50 23.06 1.29
N GLY A 28 -15.52 22.42 0.73
CA GLY A 28 -16.52 21.68 1.51
C GLY A 28 -15.90 20.56 2.34
N VAL A 29 -14.96 19.82 1.76
CA VAL A 29 -14.25 18.73 2.46
C VAL A 29 -13.29 19.29 3.52
N LEU A 30 -12.43 20.25 3.18
CA LEU A 30 -11.41 20.76 4.12
C LEU A 30 -12.00 21.52 5.29
N GLN A 31 -13.08 22.28 5.10
CA GLN A 31 -13.77 22.94 6.21
C GLN A 31 -14.45 21.92 7.13
N THR A 32 -15.00 20.84 6.59
CA THR A 32 -15.56 19.75 7.39
C THR A 32 -14.46 19.01 8.15
N LEU A 33 -13.31 18.79 7.51
CA LEU A 33 -12.13 18.23 8.16
C LEU A 33 -11.64 19.13 9.30
N ALA A 34 -11.59 20.45 9.10
CA ALA A 34 -11.19 21.41 10.12
C ALA A 34 -12.12 21.38 11.35
N ASP A 35 -13.43 21.19 11.16
CA ASP A 35 -14.37 21.07 12.29
C ASP A 35 -14.14 19.79 13.10
N HIS A 36 -13.77 18.70 12.42
CA HIS A 36 -13.58 17.40 13.03
C HIS A 36 -12.28 17.32 13.82
N LEU A 37 -11.21 17.90 13.28
CA LEU A 37 -9.87 17.84 13.85
C LEU A 37 -9.75 18.65 15.14
N ALA A 38 -8.98 18.12 16.09
CA ALA A 38 -8.72 18.74 17.39
C ALA A 38 -7.36 19.43 17.45
N GLY A 39 -7.27 20.43 18.34
CA GLY A 39 -6.07 21.16 18.71
C GLY A 39 -5.33 21.75 17.51
N ASN A 40 -4.00 21.59 17.48
CA ASN A 40 -3.14 22.14 16.43
C ASN A 40 -3.07 21.27 15.14
N THR A 41 -3.90 20.24 15.01
CA THR A 41 -3.86 19.31 13.85
C THR A 41 -4.21 20.00 12.53
N PRO A 42 -5.25 20.86 12.43
CA PRO A 42 -5.55 21.60 11.20
C PRO A 42 -4.36 22.43 10.70
N ALA A 43 -3.66 23.12 11.60
CA ALA A 43 -2.51 23.94 11.26
C ALA A 43 -1.31 23.12 10.77
N ARG A 44 -1.07 21.94 11.35
CA ARG A 44 0.01 21.02 10.91
C ARG A 44 -0.23 20.49 9.50
N VAL A 45 -1.47 20.12 9.19
CA VAL A 45 -1.86 19.69 7.84
C VAL A 45 -1.78 20.88 6.87
N ALA A 46 -2.33 22.04 7.25
CA ALA A 46 -2.31 23.26 6.44
C ALA A 46 -0.89 23.69 6.04
N ALA A 47 0.08 23.57 6.95
CA ALA A 47 1.48 23.94 6.70
C ALA A 47 2.16 23.12 5.57
N GLN A 48 1.59 21.97 5.18
CA GLN A 48 2.11 21.12 4.11
C GLN A 48 1.34 21.30 2.79
N LEU A 49 0.25 22.06 2.80
CA LEU A 49 -0.58 22.32 1.65
C LEU A 49 -0.18 23.63 0.94
N PRO A 50 -0.57 23.83 -0.33
CA PRO A 50 -0.50 25.15 -0.96
C PRO A 50 -1.24 26.20 -0.11
N GLU A 51 -0.73 27.42 -0.05
CA GLU A 51 -1.23 28.49 0.84
C GLU A 51 -2.77 28.66 0.81
N GLU A 52 -3.36 28.79 -0.38
CA GLU A 52 -4.81 28.94 -0.54
C GLU A 52 -5.61 27.71 -0.07
N ILE A 53 -5.06 26.51 -0.24
CA ILE A 53 -5.71 25.25 0.17
C ILE A 53 -5.56 25.07 1.70
N GLY A 54 -4.39 25.38 2.25
CA GLY A 54 -4.12 25.31 3.68
C GLY A 54 -4.96 26.31 4.48
N ALA A 55 -5.22 27.50 3.92
CA ALA A 55 -6.10 28.50 4.54
C ALA A 55 -7.51 27.95 4.84
N LEU A 56 -8.03 27.03 4.02
CA LEU A 56 -9.35 26.41 4.22
C LEU A 56 -9.44 25.59 5.51
N LEU A 57 -8.32 25.11 6.04
CA LEU A 57 -8.25 24.37 7.30
C LEU A 57 -8.14 25.29 8.54
N THR A 58 -7.70 26.52 8.37
CA THR A 58 -7.36 27.43 9.48
C THR A 58 -8.28 28.65 9.57
N GLU A 59 -9.00 29.01 8.51
CA GLU A 59 -9.87 30.19 8.48
C GLU A 59 -11.03 30.15 9.50
N TYR A 60 -11.50 28.96 9.89
CA TYR A 60 -12.75 28.81 10.66
C TYR A 60 -12.56 28.46 12.14
N LYS A 61 -11.43 27.85 12.51
CA LYS A 61 -11.08 27.50 13.90
C LYS A 61 -9.57 27.63 14.10
N ASN A 62 -9.10 28.83 14.44
CA ASN A 62 -7.72 29.06 14.92
C ASN A 62 -7.66 29.06 16.45
N ASP A 63 -8.40 28.15 17.09
CA ASP A 63 -8.26 27.89 18.52
C ASP A 63 -7.45 26.61 18.71
N PRO A 64 -6.16 26.71 19.11
CA PRO A 64 -5.30 25.55 19.29
C PRO A 64 -5.72 24.65 20.47
N ASP A 65 -6.68 25.09 21.30
CA ASP A 65 -7.22 24.35 22.44
C ASP A 65 -8.61 23.75 22.16
N ALA A 66 -9.13 23.84 20.93
CA ALA A 66 -10.44 23.27 20.59
C ALA A 66 -10.40 21.73 20.51
N ASP A 67 -11.36 21.06 21.15
CA ASP A 67 -11.41 19.58 21.26
C ASP A 67 -11.79 18.84 19.96
N GLY A 68 -12.05 19.54 18.85
CA GLY A 68 -12.63 18.95 17.64
C GLY A 68 -14.07 18.50 17.88
N GLU A 69 -14.94 18.54 16.86
CA GLU A 69 -16.35 18.16 17.07
C GLU A 69 -16.59 16.66 17.07
N GLY A 70 -15.70 15.85 16.49
CA GLY A 70 -15.78 14.38 16.51
C GLY A 70 -17.15 13.83 16.11
N PHE A 71 -17.39 13.63 14.82
CA PHE A 71 -18.65 13.09 14.29
C PHE A 71 -18.43 11.89 13.37
N ASP A 72 -19.48 11.13 13.07
CA ASP A 72 -19.41 9.93 12.22
C ASP A 72 -19.29 10.24 10.71
N VAL A 73 -19.08 9.20 9.91
CA VAL A 73 -18.94 9.31 8.44
C VAL A 73 -20.18 9.89 7.77
N GLU A 74 -21.38 9.55 8.25
CA GLU A 74 -22.64 10.02 7.67
C GLU A 74 -22.78 11.54 7.86
N GLU A 75 -22.48 12.02 9.07
CA GLU A 75 -22.46 13.43 9.42
C GLU A 75 -21.36 14.20 8.67
N PHE A 76 -20.17 13.60 8.48
CA PHE A 76 -19.11 14.21 7.68
C PHE A 76 -19.55 14.45 6.23
N VAL A 77 -20.16 13.44 5.62
CA VAL A 77 -20.66 13.51 4.24
C VAL A 77 -21.82 14.50 4.15
N ARG A 78 -22.74 14.52 5.13
CA ARG A 78 -23.84 15.48 5.19
C ARG A 78 -23.34 16.91 5.21
N ARG A 79 -22.42 17.26 6.11
CA ARG A 79 -21.83 18.60 6.22
C ARG A 79 -21.09 19.01 4.95
N THR A 80 -20.34 18.08 4.35
CA THR A 80 -19.65 18.32 3.08
C THR A 80 -20.63 18.64 1.95
N THR A 81 -21.77 17.94 1.92
CA THR A 81 -22.87 18.22 0.97
C THR A 81 -23.47 19.61 1.20
N GLU A 82 -23.77 19.97 2.46
CA GLU A 82 -24.34 21.28 2.82
C GLU A 82 -23.42 22.46 2.51
N ARG A 83 -22.11 22.22 2.51
CA ARG A 83 -21.09 23.19 2.11
C ARG A 83 -20.94 23.35 0.59
N GLY A 84 -21.76 22.66 -0.19
CA GLY A 84 -21.83 22.81 -1.64
C GLY A 84 -20.75 22.04 -2.40
N ALA A 85 -20.17 20.99 -1.80
CA ALA A 85 -19.29 20.08 -2.54
C ALA A 85 -20.09 19.30 -3.60
N ALA A 86 -21.29 18.84 -3.26
CA ALA A 86 -22.17 18.08 -4.15
C ALA A 86 -23.65 18.42 -3.95
N SER A 87 -24.49 17.93 -4.86
CA SER A 87 -25.96 18.05 -4.76
C SER A 87 -26.61 16.96 -3.90
N ASP A 88 -25.88 15.88 -3.61
CA ASP A 88 -26.37 14.72 -2.85
C ASP A 88 -25.21 14.05 -2.08
N THR A 89 -25.57 13.24 -1.08
CA THR A 89 -24.62 12.61 -0.16
C THR A 89 -23.77 11.53 -0.82
N GLU A 90 -24.28 10.79 -1.81
CA GLU A 90 -23.49 9.75 -2.49
C GLU A 90 -22.37 10.38 -3.32
N THR A 91 -22.70 11.43 -4.07
CA THR A 91 -21.72 12.23 -4.81
C THR A 91 -20.71 12.87 -3.86
N ALA A 92 -21.17 13.47 -2.75
CA ALA A 92 -20.28 14.07 -1.74
C ALA A 92 -19.34 13.03 -1.12
N LYS A 93 -19.82 11.81 -0.87
CA LYS A 93 -18.99 10.71 -0.35
C LYS A 93 -17.88 10.33 -1.33
N SER A 94 -18.22 10.15 -2.61
CA SER A 94 -17.22 9.86 -3.65
C SER A 94 -16.20 11.00 -3.82
N GLN A 95 -16.66 12.25 -3.78
CA GLN A 95 -15.78 13.41 -3.87
C GLN A 95 -14.89 13.59 -2.63
N THR A 96 -15.39 13.26 -1.45
CA THR A 96 -14.62 13.25 -0.20
C THR A 96 -13.47 12.25 -0.29
N LYS A 97 -13.74 11.03 -0.77
CA LYS A 97 -12.70 10.02 -1.03
C LYS A 97 -11.62 10.54 -1.98
N ALA A 98 -12.04 11.18 -3.07
CA ALA A 98 -11.12 11.77 -4.03
C ALA A 98 -10.23 12.86 -3.39
N VAL A 99 -10.81 13.78 -2.62
CA VAL A 99 -10.04 14.84 -1.95
C VAL A 99 -9.08 14.27 -0.90
N PHE A 100 -9.49 13.29 -0.10
CA PHE A 100 -8.57 12.62 0.84
C PHE A 100 -7.39 11.94 0.12
N ALA A 101 -7.65 11.31 -1.03
CA ALA A 101 -6.59 10.72 -1.84
C ALA A 101 -5.61 11.79 -2.39
N VAL A 102 -6.09 12.99 -2.75
CA VAL A 102 -5.21 14.11 -3.14
C VAL A 102 -4.46 14.68 -1.94
N LEU A 103 -5.10 14.79 -0.77
CA LEU A 103 -4.45 15.22 0.46
C LEU A 103 -3.28 14.31 0.82
N ARG A 104 -3.45 12.99 0.70
CA ARG A 104 -2.38 12.00 0.93
C ARG A 104 -1.14 12.24 0.08
N GLU A 105 -1.31 12.72 -1.15
CA GLU A 105 -0.21 13.09 -2.06
C GLU A 105 0.34 14.49 -1.80
N ALA A 106 -0.45 15.35 -1.15
CA ALA A 106 -0.10 16.73 -0.89
C ALA A 106 0.77 16.89 0.36
N VAL A 107 0.55 16.04 1.37
CA VAL A 107 1.24 16.06 2.66
C VAL A 107 2.17 14.85 2.82
N SER A 108 3.05 14.89 3.82
CA SER A 108 3.92 13.76 4.17
C SER A 108 3.11 12.58 4.72
N GLU A 109 3.54 11.36 4.40
CA GLU A 109 2.94 10.09 4.89
C GLU A 109 2.74 10.11 6.41
N GLY A 110 3.79 10.47 7.16
CA GLY A 110 3.71 10.53 8.62
C GLY A 110 2.77 11.61 9.19
N GLU A 111 2.42 12.65 8.44
CA GLU A 111 1.37 13.59 8.84
C GLU A 111 -0.02 13.05 8.49
N PHE A 112 -0.17 12.44 7.31
CA PHE A 112 -1.41 11.83 6.89
C PHE A 112 -1.81 10.69 7.84
N ASP A 113 -0.88 9.80 8.19
CA ASP A 113 -1.12 8.68 9.10
C ASP A 113 -1.47 9.14 10.52
N LYS A 114 -0.78 10.18 11.02
CA LYS A 114 -1.11 10.78 12.32
C LYS A 114 -2.51 11.38 12.31
N THR A 115 -2.89 12.04 11.23
CA THR A 115 -4.23 12.64 11.07
C THR A 115 -5.28 11.54 10.96
N ARG A 116 -5.09 10.54 10.09
CA ARG A 116 -5.97 9.37 9.96
C ARG A 116 -6.16 8.64 11.28
N GLY A 117 -5.09 8.48 12.06
CA GLY A 117 -5.14 7.84 13.38
C GLY A 117 -5.96 8.58 14.44
N THR A 118 -6.45 9.80 14.17
CA THR A 118 -7.41 10.49 15.05
C THR A 118 -8.87 10.16 14.74
N PHE A 119 -9.15 9.42 13.66
CA PHE A 119 -10.51 9.08 13.24
C PHE A 119 -10.88 7.64 13.64
N PRO A 120 -12.17 7.35 13.90
CA PRO A 120 -12.66 5.98 14.08
C PRO A 120 -12.54 5.12 12.81
N ASP A 121 -12.48 3.79 12.97
CA ASP A 121 -12.32 2.80 11.88
C ASP A 121 -13.34 2.91 10.74
N GLU A 122 -14.55 3.45 10.98
CA GLU A 122 -15.54 3.66 9.92
C GLU A 122 -15.09 4.64 8.83
N TYR A 123 -14.18 5.59 9.17
CA TYR A 123 -13.62 6.55 8.23
C TYR A 123 -12.66 5.95 7.22
N GLU A 124 -12.23 4.70 7.42
CA GLU A 124 -11.42 3.94 6.45
C GLU A 124 -12.08 3.89 5.07
N GLU A 125 -13.42 3.89 5.03
CA GLU A 125 -14.14 3.99 3.77
C GLU A 125 -13.87 5.32 3.03
N LEU A 126 -13.73 6.44 3.76
CA LEU A 126 -13.49 7.78 3.21
C LEU A 126 -12.02 8.02 2.86
N PHE A 127 -11.07 7.52 3.65
CA PHE A 127 -9.65 7.58 3.29
C PHE A 127 -9.33 6.73 2.05
N GLY A 128 -10.21 5.77 1.77
CA GLY A 128 -9.99 4.72 0.79
C GLY A 128 -9.06 3.65 1.36
N SER A 129 -9.22 2.41 0.91
CA SER A 129 -8.18 1.41 1.10
C SER A 129 -6.86 1.96 0.54
N ASP A 130 -5.72 1.62 1.15
CA ASP A 130 -4.33 2.07 0.88
C ASP A 130 -3.79 1.79 -0.54
N PHE A 131 -4.68 1.77 -1.51
CA PHE A 131 -4.50 1.11 -2.77
C PHE A 131 -4.81 2.06 -3.92
N SER A 132 -3.73 2.46 -4.57
CA SER A 132 -3.74 2.97 -5.93
C SER A 132 -4.35 1.98 -6.93
N ASP A 133 -4.52 2.40 -8.19
CA ASP A 133 -5.07 1.57 -9.28
C ASP A 133 -4.24 0.29 -9.57
N PHE A 134 -2.97 0.27 -9.17
CA PHE A 134 -2.11 -0.92 -9.18
C PHE A 134 -2.37 -1.85 -8.00
N SER A 135 -2.72 -1.26 -6.87
CA SER A 135 -2.91 -2.00 -5.65
C SER A 135 -4.20 -2.80 -5.67
N THR A 136 -5.26 -2.29 -6.30
CA THR A 136 -6.46 -3.10 -6.60
C THR A 136 -6.14 -4.22 -7.60
N LYS A 137 -5.25 -3.99 -8.56
CA LYS A 137 -4.80 -5.01 -9.52
C LYS A 137 -3.96 -6.10 -8.86
N ILE A 138 -3.12 -5.80 -7.87
CA ILE A 138 -2.30 -6.84 -7.24
C ILE A 138 -3.14 -7.79 -6.37
N ILE A 139 -4.29 -7.32 -5.86
CA ILE A 139 -5.16 -8.13 -5.01
C ILE A 139 -5.54 -9.44 -5.73
N GLY A 140 -5.41 -10.53 -4.98
CA GLY A 140 -5.71 -11.87 -5.45
C GLY A 140 -4.57 -12.84 -5.19
N MET A 141 -4.73 -14.03 -5.77
CA MET A 141 -3.78 -15.12 -5.65
C MET A 141 -2.97 -15.25 -6.94
N TRP A 142 -1.69 -15.51 -6.78
CA TRP A 142 -0.75 -15.67 -7.88
C TRP A 142 0.05 -16.96 -7.69
N LYS A 143 0.13 -17.80 -8.72
CA LYS A 143 0.93 -19.02 -8.74
C LYS A 143 2.35 -18.73 -9.26
N LEU A 144 3.34 -19.37 -8.66
CA LEU A 144 4.73 -19.25 -9.08
C LEU A 144 4.93 -19.84 -10.48
N VAL A 145 5.63 -19.12 -11.35
CA VAL A 145 6.00 -19.55 -12.70
C VAL A 145 7.49 -19.86 -12.77
N SER A 146 8.32 -18.94 -12.29
CA SER A 146 9.77 -19.13 -12.24
C SER A 146 10.40 -18.33 -11.12
N LEU A 147 11.53 -18.83 -10.65
CA LEU A 147 12.44 -18.15 -9.74
C LEU A 147 13.84 -18.25 -10.35
N GLU A 148 14.37 -17.11 -10.77
CA GLU A 148 15.60 -17.03 -11.55
C GLU A 148 16.61 -16.15 -10.82
N THR A 149 17.87 -16.58 -10.78
CA THR A 149 18.99 -15.74 -10.33
C THR A 149 19.79 -15.33 -11.57
N ILE A 150 19.93 -14.02 -11.76
CA ILE A 150 20.62 -13.41 -12.90
C ILE A 150 22.00 -12.98 -12.43
N ARG A 151 23.05 -13.50 -13.08
CA ARG A 151 24.46 -13.15 -12.84
C ARG A 151 24.88 -11.91 -13.66
N PRO A 152 26.05 -11.29 -13.37
CA PRO A 152 26.51 -10.10 -14.10
C PRO A 152 26.72 -10.34 -15.60
N SER A 153 27.03 -11.58 -15.98
CA SER A 153 27.16 -12.02 -17.37
C SER A 153 25.82 -12.07 -18.14
N GLY A 154 24.68 -11.95 -17.45
CA GLY A 154 23.35 -12.21 -17.98
C GLY A 154 22.95 -13.70 -17.95
N GLU A 155 23.82 -14.58 -17.46
CA GLU A 155 23.48 -15.99 -17.24
C GLU A 155 22.35 -16.12 -16.21
N ILE A 156 21.36 -16.96 -16.52
CA ILE A 156 20.26 -17.32 -15.63
C ILE A 156 20.56 -18.67 -15.00
N VAL A 157 20.61 -18.69 -13.67
CA VAL A 157 20.77 -19.90 -12.85
C VAL A 157 19.61 -20.08 -11.88
N TYR A 158 19.49 -21.27 -11.31
CA TYR A 158 18.34 -21.71 -10.50
C TYR A 158 18.80 -22.22 -9.13
N ASP A 159 19.76 -21.50 -8.54
CA ASP A 159 20.54 -21.99 -7.39
C ASP A 159 19.72 -22.09 -6.10
N TRP A 160 18.63 -21.31 -5.96
CA TRP A 160 17.84 -21.27 -4.73
C TRP A 160 16.77 -22.37 -4.64
N MET A 161 15.73 -22.32 -5.49
CA MET A 161 14.56 -23.22 -5.37
C MET A 161 14.47 -24.26 -6.50
N GLY A 162 15.51 -24.38 -7.31
CA GLY A 162 15.56 -25.29 -8.45
C GLY A 162 14.83 -24.77 -9.68
N ARG A 163 14.74 -25.61 -10.72
CA ARG A 163 14.27 -25.19 -12.05
C ARG A 163 12.75 -25.06 -12.17
N HIS A 164 12.00 -25.88 -11.45
CA HIS A 164 10.54 -25.91 -11.52
C HIS A 164 9.87 -25.83 -10.14
N PRO A 165 10.21 -24.81 -9.32
CA PRO A 165 9.59 -24.66 -8.01
C PRO A 165 8.10 -24.42 -8.15
N THR A 166 7.36 -24.78 -7.10
CA THR A 166 5.92 -24.48 -7.00
C THR A 166 5.69 -23.52 -5.85
N GLY A 167 4.64 -22.71 -5.93
CA GLY A 167 4.38 -21.72 -4.90
C GLY A 167 3.19 -20.86 -5.21
N LEU A 168 2.81 -20.06 -4.21
CA LEU A 168 1.73 -19.10 -4.27
C LEU A 168 2.06 -17.87 -3.43
N ILE A 169 1.62 -16.71 -3.93
CA ILE A 169 1.63 -15.46 -3.20
C ILE A 169 0.23 -14.86 -3.26
N ILE A 170 -0.26 -14.40 -2.12
CA ILE A 170 -1.59 -13.84 -1.97
C ILE A 170 -1.42 -12.40 -1.46
N TYR A 171 -2.14 -11.48 -2.09
CA TYR A 171 -2.33 -10.11 -1.64
C TYR A 171 -3.81 -9.89 -1.38
N ASP A 172 -4.17 -9.39 -0.20
CA ASP A 172 -5.56 -9.12 0.14
C ASP A 172 -5.89 -7.64 0.25
N VAL A 173 -7.19 -7.35 0.23
CA VAL A 173 -7.77 -6.00 0.30
C VAL A 173 -7.53 -5.29 1.65
N THR A 174 -6.86 -5.94 2.60
CA THR A 174 -6.55 -5.36 3.93
C THR A 174 -5.09 -4.92 4.06
N GLY A 175 -4.32 -4.98 2.96
CA GLY A 175 -2.90 -4.60 2.98
C GLY A 175 -1.97 -5.73 3.40
N ARG A 176 -2.48 -6.97 3.49
CA ARG A 176 -1.70 -8.13 3.93
C ARG A 176 -1.29 -9.00 2.77
N MET A 177 -0.16 -9.67 2.95
CA MET A 177 0.36 -10.63 1.99
C MET A 177 0.95 -11.86 2.68
N ALA A 178 0.92 -12.97 1.97
CA ALA A 178 1.60 -14.20 2.37
C ALA A 178 2.17 -14.91 1.14
N VAL A 179 3.40 -15.43 1.26
CA VAL A 179 4.08 -16.18 0.20
C VAL A 179 4.51 -17.54 0.70
N GLN A 180 4.41 -18.54 -0.17
CA GLN A 180 4.87 -19.91 0.05
C GLN A 180 5.54 -20.41 -1.22
N ILE A 181 6.74 -20.96 -1.10
CA ILE A 181 7.53 -21.53 -2.21
C ILE A 181 8.09 -22.87 -1.76
N MET A 182 7.96 -23.87 -2.61
CA MET A 182 8.50 -25.21 -2.43
C MET A 182 9.52 -25.51 -3.52
N ARG A 183 10.71 -25.94 -3.09
CA ARG A 183 11.82 -26.32 -3.97
C ARG A 183 11.44 -27.50 -4.87
N ASP A 184 12.01 -27.53 -6.07
CA ASP A 184 12.05 -28.67 -6.97
C ASP A 184 13.51 -29.15 -7.19
N PRO A 185 13.86 -30.41 -6.85
CA PRO A 185 13.01 -31.42 -6.22
C PRO A 185 12.74 -31.11 -4.74
N ARG A 186 11.56 -31.49 -4.24
CA ARG A 186 11.20 -31.38 -2.82
C ARG A 186 11.90 -32.48 -2.01
N PRO A 187 12.69 -32.15 -0.98
CA PRO A 187 13.23 -33.16 -0.06
C PRO A 187 12.12 -33.89 0.70
N THR A 188 12.26 -35.21 0.84
CA THR A 188 11.30 -36.09 1.52
C THR A 188 11.98 -36.84 2.66
N PHE A 189 11.22 -37.14 3.71
CA PHE A 189 11.67 -38.05 4.76
C PHE A 189 11.59 -39.50 4.31
N ALA A 190 12.49 -40.34 4.81
CA ALA A 190 12.44 -41.79 4.60
C ALA A 190 11.21 -42.45 5.25
N SER A 191 10.62 -41.79 6.26
CA SER A 191 9.46 -42.24 7.01
C SER A 191 8.36 -41.19 7.01
N ASN A 192 7.10 -41.62 6.86
CA ASN A 192 5.91 -40.76 6.97
C ASN A 192 5.62 -40.29 8.41
N VAL A 193 6.38 -40.76 9.39
CA VAL A 193 6.31 -40.30 10.78
C VAL A 193 7.36 -39.21 11.00
N SER A 194 6.96 -37.94 11.03
CA SER A 194 7.86 -36.78 11.17
C SER A 194 8.74 -36.82 12.43
N ALA A 195 8.24 -37.41 13.52
CA ALA A 195 9.01 -37.57 14.76
C ALA A 195 10.23 -38.49 14.59
N LYS A 196 10.25 -39.33 13.55
CA LYS A 196 11.39 -40.20 13.21
C LYS A 196 12.39 -39.53 12.26
N ALA A 197 12.11 -38.33 11.77
CA ALA A 197 13.00 -37.64 10.84
C ALA A 197 14.34 -37.32 11.51
N THR A 198 15.43 -37.61 10.81
CA THR A 198 16.77 -37.27 11.28
C THR A 198 16.98 -35.75 11.27
N PRO A 199 17.98 -35.22 11.99
CA PRO A 199 18.35 -33.82 11.89
C PRO A 199 18.62 -33.37 10.44
N GLU A 200 19.32 -34.18 9.64
CA GLU A 200 19.67 -33.88 8.25
C GLU A 200 18.43 -33.83 7.35
N GLU A 201 17.48 -34.75 7.58
CA GLU A 201 16.19 -34.72 6.89
C GLU A 201 15.41 -33.45 7.20
N LYS A 202 15.40 -33.02 8.48
CA LYS A 202 14.72 -31.78 8.91
C LYS A 202 15.39 -30.54 8.34
N GLU A 203 16.72 -30.49 8.29
CA GLU A 203 17.50 -29.43 7.66
C GLU A 203 17.16 -29.34 6.16
N ALA A 204 17.20 -30.46 5.44
CA ALA A 204 16.84 -30.50 4.03
C ALA A 204 15.38 -30.06 3.79
N ALA A 205 14.45 -30.45 4.67
CA ALA A 205 13.04 -30.04 4.58
C ALA A 205 12.84 -28.55 4.86
N PHE A 206 13.61 -27.96 5.80
CA PHE A 206 13.65 -26.52 6.08
C PHE A 206 14.17 -25.76 4.88
N GLU A 207 15.33 -26.15 4.34
CA GLU A 207 15.92 -25.51 3.15
C GLU A 207 15.03 -25.66 1.89
N GLY A 208 14.24 -26.74 1.80
CA GLY A 208 13.39 -27.02 0.64
C GLY A 208 12.04 -26.30 0.63
N TYR A 209 11.77 -25.42 1.59
CA TYR A 209 10.55 -24.64 1.68
C TYR A 209 10.88 -23.21 2.08
N TYR A 210 10.10 -22.24 1.61
CA TYR A 210 10.24 -20.85 2.01
C TYR A 210 8.86 -20.24 2.19
N ALA A 211 8.65 -19.55 3.30
CA ALA A 211 7.39 -18.86 3.55
C ALA A 211 7.59 -17.69 4.50
N TYR A 212 6.85 -16.62 4.23
CA TYR A 212 6.67 -15.50 5.15
C TYR A 212 5.32 -14.84 4.90
N PHE A 213 4.89 -14.02 5.86
CA PHE A 213 3.74 -13.15 5.69
C PHE A 213 3.96 -11.81 6.38
N GLY A 214 3.17 -10.83 5.99
CA GLY A 214 3.24 -9.49 6.54
C GLY A 214 2.30 -8.53 5.83
N THR A 215 2.70 -7.27 5.74
CA THR A 215 1.97 -6.25 4.97
C THR A 215 2.73 -5.90 3.70
N PHE A 216 2.04 -5.24 2.76
CA PHE A 216 2.68 -4.75 1.54
C PHE A 216 2.27 -3.31 1.24
N GLU A 217 3.12 -2.62 0.47
CA GLU A 217 2.91 -1.23 0.07
C GLU A 217 3.56 -0.96 -1.29
N PHE A 218 2.94 -0.11 -2.10
CA PHE A 218 3.48 0.36 -3.37
C PHE A 218 4.05 1.77 -3.26
N ASN A 219 5.22 1.97 -3.85
CA ASN A 219 5.68 3.29 -4.28
C ASN A 219 5.62 3.34 -5.81
N GLU A 220 4.57 3.95 -6.35
CA GLU A 220 4.33 3.99 -7.81
C GLU A 220 5.30 4.91 -8.53
N GLU A 221 5.69 6.03 -7.91
CA GLU A 221 6.62 6.98 -8.52
C GLU A 221 8.00 6.34 -8.73
N GLU A 222 8.41 5.46 -7.81
CA GLU A 222 9.69 4.74 -7.87
C GLU A 222 9.58 3.35 -8.52
N GLY A 223 8.36 2.85 -8.76
CA GLY A 223 8.13 1.51 -9.30
C GLY A 223 8.53 0.38 -8.34
N LEU A 224 8.31 0.57 -7.04
CA LEU A 224 8.71 -0.35 -5.98
C LEU A 224 7.50 -0.95 -5.25
N LEU A 225 7.63 -2.22 -4.89
CA LEU A 225 6.74 -2.95 -3.98
C LEU A 225 7.56 -3.32 -2.74
N THR A 226 7.07 -2.98 -1.57
CA THR A 226 7.72 -3.33 -0.30
C THR A 226 6.86 -4.31 0.48
N HIS A 227 7.41 -5.45 0.87
CA HIS A 227 6.82 -6.33 1.89
C HIS A 227 7.44 -6.02 3.25
N ARG A 228 6.63 -5.68 4.25
CA ARG A 228 7.08 -5.57 5.65
C ARG A 228 6.86 -6.92 6.33
N VAL A 229 7.94 -7.66 6.56
CA VAL A 229 7.87 -9.05 7.05
C VAL A 229 7.47 -9.09 8.53
N GLN A 230 6.33 -9.72 8.85
CA GLN A 230 5.86 -9.90 10.23
C GLN A 230 6.31 -11.23 10.82
N ASN A 231 6.29 -12.29 10.01
CA ASN A 231 6.78 -13.62 10.39
C ASN A 231 7.37 -14.30 9.17
N SER A 232 8.44 -15.05 9.37
CA SER A 232 9.12 -15.82 8.33
C SER A 232 9.60 -17.16 8.86
N LEU A 233 9.74 -18.13 7.96
CA LEU A 233 10.47 -19.36 8.19
C LEU A 233 11.92 -19.08 8.58
N TYR A 234 12.54 -18.04 8.02
CA TYR A 234 13.87 -17.57 8.40
C TYR A 234 13.74 -16.49 9.48
N PRO A 235 14.11 -16.77 10.75
CA PRO A 235 13.78 -15.88 11.87
C PRO A 235 14.38 -14.48 11.76
N ASN A 236 15.54 -14.35 11.11
CA ASN A 236 16.24 -13.08 10.94
C ASN A 236 15.57 -12.13 9.95
N GLU A 237 14.56 -12.59 9.20
CA GLU A 237 13.79 -11.74 8.28
C GLU A 237 12.67 -10.97 8.97
N VAL A 238 12.32 -11.31 10.22
CA VAL A 238 11.25 -10.63 10.96
C VAL A 238 11.60 -9.15 11.16
N GLY A 239 10.69 -8.27 10.72
CA GLY A 239 10.87 -6.82 10.75
C GLY A 239 11.67 -6.25 9.58
N ILE A 240 12.19 -7.09 8.67
CA ILE A 240 12.84 -6.62 7.44
C ILE A 240 11.79 -6.12 6.44
N ASN A 241 12.14 -5.04 5.73
CA ASN A 241 11.42 -4.58 4.56
C ASN A 241 12.07 -5.14 3.29
N TYR A 242 11.34 -6.00 2.56
CA TYR A 242 11.75 -6.44 1.23
C TYR A 242 11.20 -5.50 0.18
N THR A 243 12.04 -4.57 -0.25
CA THR A 243 11.74 -3.66 -1.35
C THR A 243 12.24 -4.23 -2.67
N GLN A 244 11.32 -4.43 -3.60
CA GLN A 244 11.55 -5.04 -4.90
C GLN A 244 11.01 -4.13 -6.01
N SER A 245 11.66 -4.10 -7.16
CA SER A 245 11.02 -3.53 -8.35
C SER A 245 9.95 -4.49 -8.85
N PHE A 246 8.89 -3.94 -9.44
CA PHE A 246 7.78 -4.75 -9.94
C PHE A 246 7.39 -4.42 -11.38
N ASN A 247 6.81 -5.40 -12.06
CA ASN A 247 6.05 -5.20 -13.28
C ASN A 247 4.73 -5.96 -13.14
N LEU A 248 3.61 -5.25 -13.22
CA LEU A 248 2.27 -5.79 -13.00
C LEU A 248 1.40 -5.63 -14.24
N SER A 249 0.69 -6.71 -14.58
CA SER A 249 -0.35 -6.77 -15.61
C SER A 249 -1.54 -7.57 -15.10
N ASP A 250 -2.60 -7.68 -15.90
CA ASP A 250 -3.81 -8.43 -15.52
C ASP A 250 -3.54 -9.92 -15.28
N SER A 251 -2.49 -10.51 -15.86
CA SER A 251 -2.22 -11.96 -15.76
C SER A 251 -0.83 -12.32 -15.23
N ARG A 252 0.09 -11.35 -15.14
CA ARG A 252 1.48 -11.56 -14.70
C ARG A 252 1.91 -10.51 -13.69
N LEU A 253 2.63 -10.97 -12.67
CA LEU A 253 3.37 -10.16 -11.70
C LEU A 253 4.83 -10.61 -11.74
N ILE A 254 5.75 -9.67 -11.96
CA ILE A 254 7.20 -9.93 -11.91
C ILE A 254 7.78 -9.08 -10.79
N LEU A 255 8.51 -9.72 -9.88
CA LEU A 255 9.23 -9.05 -8.80
C LEU A 255 10.74 -9.26 -9.00
N ALA A 256 11.54 -8.22 -8.80
CA ALA A 256 12.99 -8.31 -8.86
C ALA A 256 13.65 -7.63 -7.66
N THR A 257 14.65 -8.28 -7.07
CA THR A 257 15.44 -7.70 -5.99
C THR A 257 16.35 -6.59 -6.54
N ALA A 258 16.77 -5.67 -5.67
CA ALA A 258 17.99 -4.91 -5.96
C ALA A 258 19.17 -5.88 -6.15
N PRO A 259 20.20 -5.50 -6.93
CA PRO A 259 21.40 -6.30 -7.04
C PRO A 259 22.09 -6.47 -5.67
N TYR A 260 22.39 -7.70 -5.28
CA TYR A 260 23.06 -8.04 -4.01
C TYR A 260 24.36 -8.82 -4.26
N GLN A 261 25.24 -8.87 -3.26
CA GLN A 261 26.49 -9.63 -3.34
C GLN A 261 26.32 -11.01 -2.73
N GLU A 262 26.65 -12.05 -3.48
CA GLU A 262 26.67 -13.44 -3.00
C GLU A 262 27.78 -14.19 -3.71
N ALA A 263 28.55 -14.98 -2.94
CA ALA A 263 29.71 -15.74 -3.45
C ALA A 263 30.73 -14.89 -4.25
N GLY A 264 30.83 -13.59 -3.94
CA GLY A 264 31.75 -12.66 -4.63
C GLY A 264 31.23 -12.12 -5.97
N GLU A 265 29.98 -12.39 -6.32
CA GLU A 265 29.33 -11.92 -7.54
C GLU A 265 28.10 -11.07 -7.22
N GLN A 266 27.84 -10.07 -8.06
CA GLN A 266 26.58 -9.33 -8.00
C GLN A 266 25.46 -10.16 -8.65
N ARG A 267 24.36 -10.36 -7.93
CA ARG A 267 23.23 -11.18 -8.39
C ARG A 267 21.92 -10.43 -8.21
N THR A 268 20.96 -10.79 -9.05
CA THR A 268 19.58 -10.28 -8.97
C THR A 268 18.62 -11.46 -9.03
N ASN A 269 17.68 -11.54 -8.09
CA ASN A 269 16.62 -12.54 -8.16
C ASN A 269 15.41 -11.95 -8.89
N ARG A 270 14.87 -12.68 -9.86
CA ARG A 270 13.62 -12.36 -10.56
C ARG A 270 12.62 -13.48 -10.32
N ILE A 271 11.43 -13.11 -9.84
CA ILE A 271 10.35 -14.04 -9.54
C ILE A 271 9.16 -13.69 -10.42
N THR A 272 8.72 -14.65 -11.21
CA THR A 272 7.56 -14.49 -12.10
C THR A 272 6.38 -15.25 -11.54
N TRP A 273 5.24 -14.56 -11.47
CA TRP A 273 3.98 -15.10 -10.99
C TRP A 273 2.88 -14.94 -12.04
N GLU A 274 1.90 -15.82 -12.00
CA GLU A 274 0.71 -15.79 -12.84
C GLU A 274 -0.53 -15.68 -11.98
N ARG A 275 -1.51 -14.87 -12.39
CA ARG A 275 -2.76 -14.78 -11.66
C ARG A 275 -3.50 -16.13 -11.68
N VAL A 276 -4.01 -16.55 -10.53
CA VAL A 276 -4.93 -17.69 -10.43
C VAL A 276 -6.30 -17.24 -10.94
N LYS A 277 -6.88 -18.04 -11.85
CA LYS A 277 -8.20 -17.80 -12.43
C LYS A 277 -9.31 -18.38 -11.56
#